data_AF-A0A920W986-F1
#
_entry.id   AF-A0A920W986-F1
#
_cell.length_a   1.000
_cell.length_b   1.000
_cell.length_c   1.000
_cell.angle_alpha   90.00
_cell.angle_beta   90.00
_cell.angle_gamma   90.00
#
_symmetry.space_group_name_H-M   'P 1'
#
loop_
_entity.id
_entity.type
_entity.pdbx_description
1 polymer ?
#
loop_
_entity_poly.entity_id
_entity_poly.type
_entity_poly.pdbx_seq_one_letter_code
_entity_poly.pdbx_strand_id
1 'polypeptide(L)'
;MQIVTSASKVEKLYLIKRQLLEHENEYQVNLVEPRYDLIPWANLIYLADGATDVPAFEVVRRGGGLTIAIYDSDVGEIERNMIAGRTHLMAAADYREGSYLDRVLRAAIMNAEKLEL
;
A
#
# COMPACT_ATOMS: atom_id res chain seq x y z
N MET A 1 24.15 6.17 1.85
CA MET A 1 22.84 6.47 2.46
C MET A 1 21.83 6.64 1.33
N GLN A 2 20.91 5.70 1.14
CA GLN A 2 19.81 5.88 0.19
C GLN A 2 18.67 6.62 0.88
N ILE A 3 18.25 7.75 0.31
CA ILE A 3 17.10 8.51 0.79
C ILE A 3 15.86 7.94 0.10
N VAL A 4 14.90 7.43 0.87
CA VAL A 4 13.62 6.97 0.35
C VAL A 4 12.61 8.12 0.43
N THR A 5 12.20 8.63 -0.72
CA THR A 5 11.21 9.71 -0.81
C THR A 5 9.79 9.16 -0.96
N SER A 6 8.79 10.01 -0.72
CA SER A 6 7.38 9.68 -1.00
C SER A 6 7.15 9.34 -2.48
N ALA A 7 7.86 10.00 -3.40
CA ALA A 7 7.82 9.68 -4.83
C ALA A 7 8.41 8.29 -5.12
N SER A 8 9.54 7.95 -4.51
CA SER A 8 10.18 6.63 -4.66
C SER A 8 9.28 5.49 -4.18
N LYS A 9 8.42 5.72 -3.18
CA LYS A 9 7.44 4.74 -2.71
C LYS A 9 6.31 4.52 -3.72
N VAL A 10 5.80 5.61 -4.30
CA VAL A 10 4.79 5.54 -5.37
C VAL A 10 5.37 4.81 -6.59
N GLU A 11 6.57 5.14 -7.01
CA GLU A 11 7.27 4.48 -8.12
C GLU A 11 7.34 2.96 -7.93
N LYS A 12 7.72 2.50 -6.72
CA LYS A 12 7.75 1.07 -6.38
C LYS A 12 6.39 0.39 -6.51
N LEU A 13 5.28 1.07 -6.19
CA LEU A 13 3.94 0.50 -6.40
C LEU A 13 3.66 0.25 -7.88
N TYR A 14 4.06 1.16 -8.77
CA TYR A 14 3.92 0.98 -10.21
C TYR A 14 4.82 -0.14 -10.74
N LEU A 15 6.02 -0.31 -10.18
CA LEU A 15 6.92 -1.43 -10.50
C LEU A 15 6.31 -2.78 -10.10
N ILE A 16 5.80 -2.89 -8.87
CA ILE A 16 5.08 -4.09 -8.38
C ILE A 16 3.90 -4.39 -9.29
N LYS A 17 3.08 -3.39 -9.62
CA LYS A 17 1.94 -3.53 -10.52
C LYS A 17 2.33 -4.12 -11.88
N ARG A 18 3.53 -3.76 -12.36
CA ARG A 18 4.08 -4.23 -13.64
C ARG A 18 4.86 -5.54 -13.53
N GLN A 19 4.97 -6.13 -12.33
CA GLN A 19 5.81 -7.29 -12.05
C GLN A 19 7.30 -7.08 -12.41
N LEU A 20 7.77 -5.83 -12.34
CA LEU A 20 9.13 -5.42 -12.68
C LEU A 20 9.98 -5.23 -11.42
N LEU A 21 10.11 -6.29 -10.61
CA LEU A 21 10.82 -6.23 -9.32
C LEU A 21 12.34 -6.35 -9.46
N GLU A 22 12.81 -7.01 -10.52
CA GLU A 22 14.22 -7.22 -10.81
C GLU A 22 14.65 -6.31 -11.95
N HIS A 23 15.06 -5.06 -11.68
CA HIS A 23 15.55 -4.21 -12.78
C HIS A 23 16.90 -3.58 -12.49
N GLU A 24 17.90 -4.13 -13.20
CA GLU A 24 19.12 -3.43 -13.66
C GLU A 24 18.81 -2.38 -14.75
N ASN A 25 17.55 -2.21 -15.15
CA ASN A 25 17.17 -1.39 -16.31
C ASN A 25 15.95 -0.49 -16.00
N GLU A 26 16.23 0.70 -15.47
CA GLU A 26 15.27 1.72 -15.02
C GLU A 26 14.32 2.23 -16.13
N TYR A 27 14.59 1.94 -17.40
CA TYR A 27 13.84 2.47 -18.53
C TYR A 27 12.54 1.72 -18.86
N GLN A 28 12.32 0.51 -18.32
CA GLN A 28 11.13 -0.28 -18.64
C GLN A 28 9.81 0.27 -18.07
N VAL A 29 9.87 1.13 -17.04
CA VAL A 29 8.66 1.76 -16.46
C VAL A 29 7.95 2.70 -17.42
N ASN A 30 8.68 3.26 -18.40
CA ASN A 30 8.17 4.20 -19.39
C ASN A 30 7.63 3.52 -20.65
N LEU A 31 7.74 2.18 -20.75
CA LEU A 31 7.17 1.45 -21.88
C LEU A 31 5.65 1.38 -21.73
N VAL A 32 4.98 2.00 -22.71
CA VAL A 32 3.52 1.99 -22.88
C VAL A 32 3.14 0.69 -23.60
N GLU A 33 3.40 -0.46 -22.97
CA GLU A 33 2.78 -1.70 -23.43
C GLU A 33 1.62 -2.04 -22.49
N PRO A 34 0.38 -2.16 -22.99
CA PRO A 34 -0.72 -2.71 -22.21
C PRO A 34 -0.43 -4.19 -22.01
N ARG A 35 0.27 -4.46 -20.92
CA ARG A 35 0.55 -5.80 -20.45
C ARG A 35 -0.71 -6.34 -19.77
N TYR A 36 -1.28 -7.42 -20.33
CA TYR A 36 -2.43 -8.11 -19.72
C TYR A 36 -2.05 -8.78 -18.39
N ASP A 37 -0.75 -8.83 -18.07
CA ASP A 37 -0.13 -9.34 -16.86
C ASP A 37 0.03 -8.28 -15.75
N LEU A 38 -0.59 -7.09 -15.84
CA LEU A 38 -0.51 -6.16 -14.71
C LEU A 38 -1.38 -6.61 -13.52
N ILE A 39 -0.82 -6.56 -12.31
CA ILE A 39 -1.60 -6.76 -11.07
C ILE A 39 -2.66 -5.63 -10.99
N PRO A 40 -3.96 -5.92 -10.84
CA PRO A 40 -4.97 -4.88 -10.61
C PRO A 40 -4.70 -4.12 -9.31
N TRP A 41 -4.97 -2.82 -9.29
CA TRP A 41 -4.85 -2.02 -8.06
C TRP A 41 -5.72 -2.56 -6.93
N ALA A 42 -6.90 -3.09 -7.27
CA ALA A 42 -7.81 -3.73 -6.31
C ALA A 42 -7.19 -4.94 -5.58
N ASN A 43 -6.16 -5.56 -6.16
CA ASN A 43 -5.48 -6.70 -5.57
C ASN A 43 -4.31 -6.27 -4.66
N LEU A 44 -4.10 -4.96 -4.47
CA LEU A 44 -3.05 -4.43 -3.60
C LEU A 44 -3.62 -4.06 -2.22
N ILE A 45 -2.96 -4.58 -1.18
CA ILE A 45 -3.12 -4.13 0.20
C ILE A 45 -1.84 -3.36 0.56
N TYR A 46 -1.96 -2.06 0.81
CA TYR A 46 -0.83 -1.21 1.18
C TYR A 46 -0.91 -0.82 2.65
N LEU A 47 0.15 -1.18 3.37
CA LEU A 47 0.28 -1.07 4.81
C LEU A 47 1.52 -0.21 5.09
N ALA A 48 1.36 0.92 5.76
CA ALA A 48 2.48 1.82 6.06
C ALA A 48 2.21 2.68 7.29
N ASP A 49 3.29 3.19 7.88
CA ASP A 49 3.30 4.12 8.98
C ASP A 49 3.85 5.48 8.53
N GLY A 50 3.10 6.53 8.84
CA GLY A 50 3.60 7.90 8.76
C GLY A 50 3.15 8.73 7.56
N ALA A 51 3.40 10.03 7.69
CA ALA A 51 2.92 11.05 6.75
C ALA A 51 3.58 10.96 5.36
N THR A 52 4.77 10.37 5.25
CA THR A 52 5.49 10.25 3.97
C THR A 52 4.81 9.29 2.99
N ASP A 53 3.89 8.46 3.47
CA ASP A 53 3.16 7.46 2.69
C ASP A 53 1.81 7.99 2.18
N VAL A 54 1.42 9.22 2.54
CA VAL A 54 0.18 9.87 2.08
C VAL A 54 -0.01 9.79 0.56
N PRO A 55 1.00 10.07 -0.30
CA PRO A 55 0.85 9.92 -1.73
C PRO A 55 0.61 8.46 -2.17
N ALA A 56 1.30 7.51 -1.53
CA ALA A 56 1.15 6.08 -1.83
C ALA A 56 -0.24 5.55 -1.40
N PHE A 57 -0.73 5.97 -0.23
CA PHE A 57 -2.10 5.69 0.20
C PHE A 57 -3.13 6.21 -0.80
N GLU A 58 -2.94 7.43 -1.31
CA GLU A 58 -3.89 8.01 -2.26
C GLU A 58 -3.90 7.29 -3.61
N VAL A 59 -2.74 6.89 -4.12
CA VAL A 59 -2.63 6.11 -5.36
C VAL A 59 -3.35 4.76 -5.24
N VAL A 60 -3.05 3.99 -4.19
CA VAL A 60 -3.65 2.66 -3.99
C VAL A 60 -5.15 2.78 -3.77
N ARG A 61 -5.59 3.72 -2.93
CA ARG A 61 -7.02 3.95 -2.64
C ARG A 61 -7.81 4.36 -3.88
N ARG A 62 -7.27 5.28 -4.69
CA ARG A 62 -7.93 5.71 -5.96
C ARG A 62 -7.99 4.57 -6.97
N GLY A 63 -7.02 3.65 -6.94
CA GLY A 63 -7.02 2.43 -7.77
C GLY A 63 -7.96 1.33 -7.27
N GLY A 64 -8.61 1.49 -6.11
CA GLY A 64 -9.49 0.48 -5.52
C GLY A 64 -8.79 -0.56 -4.64
N GLY A 65 -7.49 -0.39 -4.38
CA GLY A 65 -6.75 -1.23 -3.43
C GLY A 65 -7.02 -0.83 -1.98
N LEU A 66 -6.78 -1.75 -1.06
CA LEU A 66 -6.95 -1.51 0.37
C LEU A 66 -5.76 -0.77 0.95
N THR A 67 -6.02 0.22 1.79
CA THR A 67 -4.97 1.01 2.45
C THR A 67 -5.19 1.04 3.96
N ILE A 68 -4.16 0.67 4.70
CA ILE A 68 -4.20 0.56 6.15
C ILE A 68 -3.03 1.36 6.71
N ALA A 69 -3.33 2.38 7.50
CA ALA A 69 -2.32 3.10 8.25
C ALA A 69 -2.01 2.34 9.54
N ILE A 70 -0.73 2.14 9.80
CA ILE A 70 -0.25 1.63 11.07
C ILE A 70 0.30 2.78 11.90
N TYR A 71 -0.03 2.81 13.19
CA TYR A 71 0.52 3.77 14.12
C TYR A 71 0.98 3.07 15.39
N ASP A 72 2.07 3.57 15.97
CA ASP A 72 2.37 3.31 17.37
C ASP A 72 1.43 4.15 18.25
N SER A 73 1.15 3.72 19.47
CA SER A 73 0.36 4.51 20.43
C SER A 73 0.93 5.91 20.68
N ASP A 74 2.22 6.09 20.41
CA ASP A 74 2.96 7.35 20.62
C ASP A 74 3.01 8.27 19.38
N VAL A 75 2.28 7.95 18.30
CA VAL A 75 2.23 8.82 17.12
C VAL A 75 1.52 10.13 17.45
N GLY A 76 2.20 11.25 17.18
CA GLY A 76 1.68 12.59 17.45
C GLY A 76 0.37 12.89 16.70
N GLU A 77 -0.49 13.69 17.32
CA GLU A 77 -1.82 14.04 16.80
C GLU A 77 -1.79 14.62 15.38
N ILE A 78 -0.76 15.41 15.05
CA ILE A 78 -0.57 16.01 13.72
C ILE A 78 -0.39 14.94 12.64
N GLU A 79 0.49 13.97 12.87
CA GLU A 79 0.78 12.92 11.90
C GLU A 79 -0.44 12.01 11.73
N ARG A 80 -1.11 11.68 12.83
CA ARG A 80 -2.39 10.97 12.80
C ARG A 80 -3.42 11.69 11.94
N ASN A 81 -3.54 13.02 12.08
CA ASN A 81 -4.48 13.82 11.30
C ASN A 81 -4.11 13.91 9.81
N MET A 82 -2.82 13.92 9.47
CA MET A 82 -2.37 13.90 8.07
C MET A 82 -2.73 12.59 7.34
N ILE A 83 -2.74 11.49 8.09
CA ILE A 83 -3.04 10.15 7.57
C ILE A 83 -4.55 9.86 7.62
N ALA A 84 -5.25 10.41 8.63
CA ALA A 84 -6.68 10.26 8.79
C ALA A 84 -7.45 10.74 7.55
N GLY A 85 -8.39 9.92 7.06
CA GLY A 85 -9.18 10.21 5.85
C GLY A 85 -8.44 9.95 4.52
N ARG A 86 -7.16 9.58 4.56
CA ARG A 86 -6.39 9.15 3.37
C ARG A 86 -6.24 7.64 3.26
N THR A 87 -6.57 6.92 4.33
CA THR A 87 -6.58 5.45 4.40
C THR A 87 -7.98 4.92 4.65
N HIS A 88 -8.20 3.64 4.32
CA HIS A 88 -9.47 2.98 4.63
C HIS A 88 -9.59 2.64 6.10
N LEU A 89 -8.47 2.19 6.69
CA LEU A 89 -8.41 1.73 8.07
C LEU A 89 -7.16 2.28 8.75
N MET A 90 -7.25 2.44 10.06
CA MET A 90 -6.10 2.72 10.92
C MET A 90 -6.04 1.63 11.99
N ALA A 91 -4.86 1.06 12.21
CA ALA A 91 -4.62 0.02 13.20
C ALA A 91 -3.35 0.32 14.01
N ALA A 92 -3.35 -0.09 15.27
CA ALA A 92 -2.12 -0.08 16.05
C ALA A 92 -1.10 -1.06 15.45
N ALA A 93 0.19 -0.80 15.66
CA ALA A 93 1.33 -1.64 15.23
C ALA A 93 1.44 -2.98 16.00
N ASP A 94 0.32 -3.65 16.24
CA ASP A 94 0.24 -4.93 16.92
C ASP A 94 0.08 -6.06 15.89
N TYR A 95 1.20 -6.69 15.52
CA TYR A 95 1.26 -7.76 14.53
C TYR A 95 1.03 -9.17 15.10
N ARG A 96 0.66 -9.30 16.38
CA ARG A 96 0.43 -10.60 17.01
C ARG A 96 -0.84 -11.26 16.46
N GLU A 97 -0.86 -12.59 16.45
CA GLU A 97 -2.05 -13.35 16.08
C GLU A 97 -3.27 -12.98 16.95
N GLY A 98 -4.43 -12.81 16.31
CA GLY A 98 -5.67 -12.40 16.98
C GLY A 98 -5.77 -10.91 17.29
N SER A 99 -4.74 -10.11 17.01
CA SER A 99 -4.82 -8.64 17.13
C SER A 99 -5.87 -8.04 16.20
N TYR A 100 -6.15 -6.75 16.35
CA TYR A 100 -7.03 -6.05 15.40
C TYR A 100 -6.43 -6.05 13.98
N LEU A 101 -5.13 -5.75 13.85
CA LEU A 101 -4.45 -5.71 12.56
C LEU A 101 -4.43 -7.08 11.87
N ASP A 102 -4.10 -8.15 12.61
CA ASP A 102 -4.11 -9.52 12.09
C ASP A 102 -5.49 -9.91 11.54
N ARG A 103 -6.56 -9.65 12.30
CA ARG A 103 -7.93 -9.95 11.88
C ARG A 103 -8.35 -9.16 10.64
N VAL A 104 -7.99 -7.88 10.56
CA VAL A 104 -8.28 -7.03 9.39
C VAL A 104 -7.56 -7.55 8.15
N LEU A 105 -6.27 -7.87 8.26
CA LEU A 105 -5.49 -8.37 7.13
C LEU A 105 -6.03 -9.73 6.64
N ARG A 106 -6.32 -10.66 7.56
CA ARG A 106 -6.93 -11.95 7.19
C ARG A 106 -8.27 -11.77 6.50
N ALA A 107 -9.13 -10.88 7.01
CA ALA A 107 -10.42 -10.59 6.39
C ALA A 107 -10.25 -9.98 4.99
N ALA A 108 -9.28 -9.07 4.79
CA ALA A 108 -8.99 -8.49 3.49
C ALA A 108 -8.57 -9.53 2.46
N ILE A 109 -7.67 -10.44 2.84
CA ILE A 109 -7.21 -11.54 1.97
C ILE A 109 -8.37 -12.50 1.64
N MET A 110 -9.12 -12.95 2.66
CA MET A 110 -10.24 -13.87 2.44
C MET A 110 -11.38 -13.26 1.60
N ASN A 111 -11.58 -11.94 1.67
CA ASN A 111 -12.59 -11.27 0.84
C ASN A 111 -12.13 -11.09 -0.61
N ALA A 112 -10.82 -10.95 -0.85
CA ALA A 112 -10.27 -10.94 -2.21
C ALA A 112 -10.49 -12.29 -2.91
N GLU A 113 -10.33 -13.41 -2.20
CA GLU A 113 -10.55 -14.76 -2.75
C GLU A 113 -12.02 -15.02 -3.18
N LYS A 114 -12.99 -14.32 -2.58
CA LYS A 114 -14.42 -14.49 -2.90
C LYS A 114 -14.87 -13.78 -4.18
N LEU A 115 -14.05 -12.91 -4.76
CA LEU A 115 -14.35 -12.20 -6.01
C LEU A 115 -14.00 -13.01 -7.27
N GLU A 116 -13.37 -14.18 -7.11
CA GLU A 116 -12.94 -15.05 -8.20
C GLU A 116 -13.78 -16.35 -8.35
N LEU A 117 -14.99 -16.40 -7.76
CA LEU A 117 -15.98 -17.48 -7.92
C LEU A 117 -17.31 -16.93 -8.47
#